data_AF-A0A022L2T8-F1
#
_entry.id   AF-A0A022L2T8-F1
#
_cell.length_a   1.000
_cell.length_b   1.000
_cell.length_c   1.000
_cell.angle_alpha   90.00
_cell.angle_beta   90.00
_cell.angle_gamma   90.00
#
_symmetry.space_group_name_H-M   'P 1'
#
loop_
_entity.id
_entity.type
_entity.pdbx_description
1 polymer ?
#
loop_
_entity_poly.entity_id
_entity_poly.type
_entity_poly.pdbx_seq_one_letter_code
_entity_poly.pdbx_strand_id
1 'polypeptide(L)'
;MNRGRHQQRHQQHPALEGLARFSPRQAARVRELVRADLLPEERALADATVLTAWLSPAQRARYAPSLRAVDDPDEFVERLADERRVVLEEGADPVPGEVEEAAAAERAARQTPLRVLEAVLLAGALACFVAIVLLLEASDLRNLDATPAWVPELAVGLVCCLVGAAVIGAVATRRRDSAMLSWAVSRPGQLGRGIPLRRSLQAQSVGPAVLGSLGPAALIGVGVLTMVAGAALALISLMLRTDQDLTVPGIIAFVAGVIAFGVGVLLFYRRSRQLETIIRRTQSLQWFGPLLEDGFTEDEPTDPVDDPGSPPRAG
;
A
#
# COMPACT_ATOMS: atom_id res chain seq x y z
N MET A 1 30.72 45.44 -25.69
CA MET A 1 30.29 46.14 -24.45
C MET A 1 28.77 46.14 -24.37
N ASN A 2 28.25 45.66 -23.23
CA ASN A 2 26.98 45.97 -22.55
C ASN A 2 25.65 45.91 -23.32
N ARG A 3 24.77 44.94 -23.03
CA ARG A 3 23.92 44.73 -21.81
C ARG A 3 22.55 45.41 -21.96
N GLY A 4 21.56 44.59 -22.32
CA GLY A 4 20.13 44.85 -22.12
C GLY A 4 19.46 43.62 -21.52
N ARG A 5 19.92 43.19 -20.35
CA ARG A 5 19.18 42.27 -19.46
C ARG A 5 18.18 43.10 -18.63
N HIS A 6 17.13 42.41 -18.19
CA HIS A 6 16.16 42.78 -17.15
C HIS A 6 14.88 43.46 -17.65
N GLN A 7 13.82 42.65 -17.83
CA GLN A 7 12.64 42.70 -16.96
C GLN A 7 11.66 41.56 -17.31
N GLN A 8 12.10 40.31 -17.13
CA GLN A 8 11.14 39.27 -16.74
C GLN A 8 10.80 39.53 -15.27
N ARG A 9 9.72 40.29 -15.04
CA ARG A 9 9.08 40.33 -13.73
C ARG A 9 8.64 38.90 -13.42
N HIS A 10 9.27 38.32 -12.41
CA HIS A 10 8.73 37.19 -11.67
C HIS A 10 7.28 37.51 -11.28
N GLN A 11 6.31 36.98 -12.04
CA GLN A 11 4.98 36.75 -11.51
C GLN A 11 5.12 35.60 -10.51
N GLN A 12 5.47 35.96 -9.28
CA GLN A 12 5.24 35.11 -8.13
C GLN A 12 3.73 34.87 -8.07
N HIS A 13 3.30 33.67 -8.48
CA HIS A 13 1.92 33.25 -8.37
C HIS A 13 1.53 33.21 -6.87
N PRO A 14 0.48 33.93 -6.46
CA PRO A 14 -0.04 33.91 -5.08
C PRO A 14 -0.75 32.60 -4.71
N ALA A 15 -0.63 31.55 -5.54
CA ALA A 15 -1.31 30.27 -5.36
C ALA A 15 -0.66 29.35 -4.29
N LEU A 16 0.48 29.74 -3.71
CA LEU A 16 1.23 28.91 -2.76
C LEU A 16 0.98 29.25 -1.28
N GLU A 17 0.33 30.37 -0.96
CA GLU A 17 0.05 30.76 0.45
C GLU A 17 -1.17 30.02 1.05
N GLY A 18 -1.97 29.35 0.24
CA GLY A 18 -3.10 28.53 0.70
C GLY A 18 -2.75 27.07 1.07
N LEU A 19 -1.49 26.64 0.93
CA LEU A 19 -1.13 25.22 0.98
C LEU A 19 -1.10 24.58 2.40
N ALA A 20 -1.57 25.29 3.43
CA ALA A 20 -1.38 24.87 4.82
C ALA A 20 -2.33 23.74 5.31
N ARG A 21 -3.33 23.30 4.53
CA ARG A 21 -4.23 22.19 4.95
C ARG A 21 -4.77 21.39 3.77
N PHE A 22 -3.94 20.53 3.16
CA PHE A 22 -4.48 19.53 2.23
C PHE A 22 -4.84 18.24 2.94
N SER A 23 -6.03 17.74 2.59
CA SER A 23 -6.35 16.33 2.82
C SER A 23 -5.41 15.44 1.98
N PRO A 24 -5.06 14.22 2.44
CA PRO A 24 -4.16 13.32 1.72
C PRO A 24 -4.58 13.02 0.28
N ARG A 25 -5.88 13.05 -0.01
CA ARG A 25 -6.45 12.83 -1.36
C ARG A 25 -6.19 14.00 -2.31
N GLN A 26 -6.20 15.23 -1.81
CA GLN A 26 -5.91 16.42 -2.62
C GLN A 26 -4.41 16.56 -2.87
N ALA A 27 -3.55 16.21 -1.90
CA ALA A 27 -2.11 16.15 -2.10
C ALA A 27 -1.70 15.05 -3.11
N ALA A 28 -2.41 13.91 -3.12
CA ALA A 28 -2.23 12.87 -4.13
C ALA A 28 -2.63 13.38 -5.53
N ARG A 29 -3.78 14.05 -5.64
CA ARG A 29 -4.28 14.62 -6.91
C ARG A 29 -3.37 15.72 -7.45
N VAL A 30 -2.80 16.56 -6.58
CA VAL A 30 -1.83 17.59 -6.97
C VAL A 30 -0.49 16.98 -7.41
N ARG A 31 -0.04 15.88 -6.78
CA ARG A 31 1.16 15.14 -7.25
C ARG A 31 0.92 14.37 -8.54
N GLU A 32 -0.31 13.95 -8.78
CA GLU A 32 -0.75 13.30 -10.02
C GLU A 32 -0.83 14.33 -11.16
N LEU A 33 -1.32 15.55 -10.89
CA LEU A 33 -1.28 16.70 -11.80
C LEU A 33 0.14 17.15 -12.11
N VAL A 34 1.02 17.28 -11.11
CA VAL A 34 2.45 17.62 -11.32
C VAL A 34 3.22 16.53 -12.06
N ARG A 35 2.74 15.27 -11.99
CA ARG A 35 3.30 14.14 -12.76
C ARG A 35 2.83 14.06 -14.20
N ALA A 36 1.70 14.69 -14.54
CA ALA A 36 1.28 14.84 -15.92
C ALA A 36 2.24 15.76 -16.71
N ASP A 37 3.05 16.56 -16.02
CA ASP A 37 3.98 17.54 -16.60
C ASP A 37 5.45 17.08 -16.67
N LEU A 38 5.79 15.86 -16.20
CA LEU A 38 7.17 15.35 -16.35
C LEU A 38 7.43 14.88 -17.78
N LEU A 39 8.57 15.30 -18.34
CA LEU A 39 9.06 14.77 -19.62
C LEU A 39 9.28 13.24 -19.51
N PRO A 40 9.05 12.47 -20.59
CA PRO A 40 9.23 11.01 -20.58
C PRO A 40 10.57 10.54 -20.03
N GLU A 41 11.65 11.26 -20.35
CA GLU A 41 13.01 11.00 -19.87
C GLU A 41 13.14 11.13 -18.34
N GLU A 42 12.66 12.23 -17.76
CA GLU A 42 12.73 12.48 -16.32
C GLU A 42 11.90 11.44 -15.54
N ARG A 43 10.75 11.06 -16.10
CA ARG A 43 9.90 10.00 -15.54
C ARG A 43 10.59 8.63 -15.62
N ALA A 44 11.19 8.31 -16.76
CA ALA A 44 11.86 7.04 -16.98
C ALA A 44 13.04 6.85 -16.01
N LEU A 45 13.86 7.88 -15.82
CA LEU A 45 14.98 7.88 -14.88
C LEU A 45 14.52 7.72 -13.43
N ALA A 46 13.47 8.44 -13.03
CA ALA A 46 12.89 8.34 -11.70
C ALA A 46 12.35 6.93 -11.41
N ASP A 47 11.64 6.35 -12.37
CA ASP A 47 11.10 4.99 -12.26
C ASP A 47 12.22 3.94 -12.24
N ALA A 48 13.23 4.05 -13.10
CA ALA A 48 14.37 3.16 -13.14
C ALA A 48 15.15 3.17 -11.81
N THR A 49 15.35 4.34 -11.23
CA THR A 49 16.00 4.48 -9.91
C THR A 49 15.19 3.74 -8.82
N VAL A 50 13.87 3.89 -8.82
CA VAL A 50 12.98 3.23 -7.86
C VAL A 50 12.96 1.71 -8.07
N LEU A 51 12.93 1.24 -9.32
CA LEU A 51 12.99 -0.18 -9.67
C LEU A 51 14.31 -0.81 -9.24
N THR A 52 15.43 -0.18 -9.55
CA THR A 52 16.77 -0.67 -9.18
C THR A 52 16.92 -0.81 -7.67
N ALA A 53 16.36 0.13 -6.89
CA ALA A 53 16.33 0.04 -5.43
C ALA A 53 15.45 -1.12 -4.91
N TRP A 54 14.52 -1.62 -5.72
CA TRP A 54 13.61 -2.71 -5.34
C TRP A 54 14.15 -4.10 -5.73
N LEU A 55 14.94 -4.17 -6.80
CA LEU A 55 15.58 -5.40 -7.24
C LEU A 55 16.68 -5.82 -6.27
N SER A 56 16.66 -7.10 -5.89
CA SER A 56 17.79 -7.70 -5.17
C SER A 56 19.05 -7.71 -6.05
N PRO A 57 20.27 -7.77 -5.47
CA PRO A 57 21.51 -7.90 -6.23
C PRO A 57 21.48 -9.08 -7.22
N ALA A 58 20.90 -10.21 -6.83
CA ALA A 58 20.75 -11.40 -7.68
C ALA A 58 19.73 -11.21 -8.81
N GLN A 59 18.75 -10.31 -8.66
CA GLN A 59 17.83 -9.95 -9.74
C GLN A 59 18.48 -8.97 -10.71
N ARG A 60 19.23 -7.98 -10.21
CA ARG A 60 20.00 -7.04 -11.05
C ARG A 60 21.02 -7.78 -11.90
N ALA A 61 21.80 -8.69 -11.30
CA ALA A 61 22.77 -9.51 -12.02
C ALA A 61 22.13 -10.39 -13.11
N ARG A 62 20.90 -10.87 -12.89
CA ARG A 62 20.15 -11.65 -13.90
C ARG A 62 19.63 -10.80 -15.05
N TYR A 63 19.22 -9.55 -14.78
CA TYR A 63 18.69 -8.65 -15.81
C TYR A 63 19.79 -7.91 -16.59
N ALA A 64 20.93 -7.64 -15.95
CA ALA A 64 22.03 -6.85 -16.49
C ALA A 64 22.49 -7.24 -17.91
N PRO A 65 22.58 -8.54 -18.29
CA PRO A 65 22.93 -8.92 -19.66
C PRO A 65 21.94 -8.40 -20.71
N SER A 66 20.65 -8.31 -20.40
CA SER A 66 19.63 -7.80 -21.33
C SER A 66 19.77 -6.30 -21.58
N LEU A 67 20.27 -5.56 -20.58
CA LEU A 67 20.56 -4.12 -20.66
C LEU A 67 21.96 -3.82 -21.21
N ARG A 68 22.81 -4.85 -21.38
CA ARG A 68 24.25 -4.71 -21.67
C ARG A 68 25.01 -3.88 -20.63
N ALA A 69 24.53 -3.85 -19.39
CA ALA A 69 25.10 -3.12 -18.26
C ALA A 69 25.59 -4.09 -17.17
N VAL A 70 26.53 -4.96 -17.53
CA VAL A 70 27.09 -5.96 -16.61
C VAL A 70 28.15 -5.28 -15.74
N ASP A 71 28.06 -5.47 -14.42
CA ASP A 71 29.00 -4.97 -13.40
C ASP A 71 29.02 -3.45 -13.10
N ASP A 72 28.15 -2.65 -13.73
CA ASP A 72 27.98 -1.22 -13.42
C ASP A 72 26.54 -0.89 -12.96
N PRO A 73 26.34 -0.51 -11.68
CA PRO A 73 25.01 -0.18 -11.15
C PRO A 73 24.44 1.14 -11.69
N ASP A 74 25.29 2.10 -12.07
CA ASP A 74 24.87 3.39 -12.60
C ASP A 74 24.48 3.21 -14.08
N GLU A 75 25.30 2.49 -14.86
CA GLU A 75 24.92 2.11 -16.22
C GLU A 75 23.64 1.25 -16.23
N PHE A 76 23.44 0.37 -15.24
CA PHE A 76 22.19 -0.40 -15.12
C PHE A 76 20.97 0.52 -14.99
N VAL A 77 21.05 1.59 -14.19
CA VAL A 77 19.96 2.55 -14.01
C VAL A 77 19.71 3.32 -15.31
N GLU A 78 20.77 3.81 -15.96
CA GLU A 78 20.67 4.56 -17.22
C GLU A 78 20.04 3.71 -18.33
N ARG A 79 20.52 2.47 -18.53
CA ARG A 79 19.99 1.57 -19.56
C ARG A 79 18.54 1.14 -19.28
N LEU A 80 18.19 0.95 -18.01
CA LEU A 80 16.80 0.68 -17.63
C LEU A 80 15.91 1.91 -17.86
N ALA A 81 16.43 3.11 -17.62
CA ALA A 81 15.72 4.35 -17.93
C ALA A 81 15.51 4.49 -19.45
N ASP A 82 16.52 4.18 -20.27
CA ASP A 82 16.37 4.16 -21.72
C ASP A 82 15.27 3.19 -22.17
N GLU A 83 15.26 1.96 -21.66
CA GLU A 83 14.23 0.96 -21.96
C GLU A 83 12.82 1.46 -21.60
N ARG A 84 12.68 2.11 -20.44
CA ARG A 84 11.40 2.72 -20.00
C ARG A 84 11.00 3.93 -20.83
N ARG A 85 11.97 4.76 -21.22
CA ARG A 85 11.73 5.96 -22.03
C ARG A 85 11.14 5.59 -23.38
N VAL A 86 11.74 4.61 -24.06
CA VAL A 86 11.24 4.11 -25.35
C VAL A 86 9.77 3.69 -25.22
N VAL A 87 9.43 2.95 -24.16
CA VAL A 87 8.04 2.55 -23.91
C VAL A 87 7.10 3.73 -23.63
N LEU A 88 7.57 4.75 -22.90
CA LEU A 88 6.78 5.93 -22.60
C LEU A 88 6.55 6.83 -23.83
N GLU A 89 7.50 6.86 -24.75
CA GLU A 89 7.47 7.70 -25.96
C GLU A 89 6.76 7.00 -27.13
N GLU A 90 7.04 5.72 -27.34
CA GLU A 90 6.57 4.93 -28.49
C GLU A 90 5.36 4.04 -28.15
N GLY A 91 5.10 3.82 -26.87
CA GLY A 91 4.14 2.81 -26.39
C GLY A 91 4.77 1.42 -26.28
N ALA A 92 4.07 0.50 -25.62
CA ALA A 92 4.46 -0.92 -25.56
C ALA A 92 3.44 -1.76 -26.31
N ASP A 93 3.82 -2.29 -27.48
CA ASP A 93 3.07 -3.36 -28.10
C ASP A 93 3.18 -4.63 -27.24
N PRO A 94 2.06 -5.32 -26.95
CA PRO A 94 2.09 -6.53 -26.16
C PRO A 94 2.79 -7.62 -26.95
N VAL A 95 3.75 -8.31 -26.32
CA VAL A 95 4.34 -9.50 -26.92
C VAL A 95 3.27 -10.60 -26.91
N PRO A 96 3.10 -11.38 -28.00
CA PRO A 96 2.10 -12.46 -28.02
C PRO A 96 2.26 -13.40 -26.81
N GLY A 97 1.18 -13.63 -26.06
CA GLY A 97 1.19 -14.49 -24.88
C GLY A 97 1.68 -13.83 -23.58
N GLU A 98 2.17 -12.59 -23.61
CA GLU A 98 2.76 -11.91 -22.45
C GLU A 98 1.77 -11.74 -21.30
N VAL A 99 0.52 -11.39 -21.62
CA VAL A 99 -0.54 -11.19 -20.63
C VAL A 99 -0.98 -12.52 -20.02
N GLU A 100 -1.09 -13.58 -20.82
CA GLU A 100 -1.43 -14.93 -20.37
C GLU A 100 -0.33 -15.50 -19.47
N GLU A 101 0.93 -15.32 -19.86
CA GLU A 101 2.10 -15.73 -19.09
C GLU A 101 2.22 -14.95 -17.78
N ALA A 102 1.95 -13.65 -17.79
CA ALA A 102 1.89 -12.83 -16.59
C ALA A 102 0.75 -13.26 -15.67
N ALA A 103 -0.43 -13.59 -16.22
CA ALA A 103 -1.56 -14.09 -15.44
C ALA A 103 -1.29 -15.48 -14.85
N ALA A 104 -0.58 -16.35 -15.58
CA ALA A 104 -0.13 -17.65 -15.06
C ALA A 104 0.88 -17.46 -13.92
N ALA A 105 1.84 -16.55 -14.08
CA ALA A 105 2.81 -16.22 -13.05
C ALA A 105 2.14 -15.57 -11.82
N GLU A 106 1.16 -14.68 -12.02
CA GLU A 106 0.40 -14.09 -10.93
C GLU A 106 -0.32 -15.18 -10.14
N ARG A 107 -0.98 -16.13 -10.82
CA ARG A 107 -1.64 -17.29 -10.19
C ARG A 107 -0.66 -18.15 -9.40
N ALA A 108 0.51 -18.46 -9.97
CA ALA A 108 1.55 -19.23 -9.30
C ALA A 108 2.15 -18.49 -8.09
N ALA A 109 2.25 -17.15 -8.16
CA ALA A 109 2.74 -16.30 -7.08
C ALA A 109 1.72 -16.14 -5.93
N ARG A 110 0.46 -16.53 -6.12
CA ARG A 110 -0.57 -16.41 -5.08
C ARG A 110 -0.21 -17.26 -3.88
N GLN A 111 0.00 -16.59 -2.76
CA GLN A 111 0.25 -17.23 -1.47
C GLN A 111 -1.07 -17.64 -0.79
N THR A 112 -1.92 -18.40 -1.49
CA THR A 112 -3.24 -18.84 -0.99
C THR A 112 -3.21 -19.41 0.43
N PRO A 113 -2.28 -20.30 0.84
CA PRO A 113 -2.27 -20.81 2.21
C PRO A 113 -2.02 -19.71 3.25
N LEU A 114 -1.09 -18.78 2.98
CA LEU A 114 -0.83 -17.65 3.88
C LEU A 114 -2.02 -16.69 3.92
N ARG A 115 -2.76 -16.54 2.81
CA ARG A 115 -3.99 -15.72 2.77
C ARG A 115 -5.14 -16.34 3.55
N VAL A 116 -5.28 -17.66 3.51
CA VAL A 116 -6.25 -18.38 4.35
C VAL A 116 -5.90 -18.19 5.83
N LEU A 117 -4.61 -18.33 6.18
CA LEU A 117 -4.17 -18.11 7.56
C LEU A 117 -4.38 -16.67 8.04
N GLU A 118 -4.10 -15.67 7.17
CA GLU A 118 -4.41 -14.26 7.42
C GLU A 118 -5.91 -14.08 7.71
N ALA A 119 -6.79 -14.66 6.89
CA ALA A 119 -8.23 -14.56 7.05
C ALA A 119 -8.72 -15.23 8.36
N VAL A 120 -8.17 -16.40 8.70
CA VAL A 120 -8.49 -17.10 9.97
C VAL A 120 -8.10 -16.25 11.18
N LEU A 121 -6.92 -15.63 11.15
CA LEU A 121 -6.47 -14.75 12.24
C LEU A 121 -7.34 -13.49 12.35
N LEU A 122 -7.75 -12.90 11.23
CA LEU A 122 -8.68 -11.77 11.24
C LEU A 122 -10.06 -12.16 11.77
N ALA A 123 -10.55 -13.35 11.43
CA ALA A 123 -11.79 -13.89 12.00
C ALA A 123 -11.66 -14.13 13.52
N GLY A 124 -10.51 -14.66 13.97
CA GLY A 124 -10.21 -14.80 15.39
C GLY A 124 -10.18 -13.45 16.13
N ALA A 125 -9.54 -12.44 15.55
CA ALA A 125 -9.55 -11.07 16.08
C ALA A 125 -10.99 -10.52 16.20
N LEU A 126 -11.81 -10.69 15.15
CA LEU A 126 -13.21 -10.28 15.19
C LEU A 126 -13.99 -11.00 16.30
N ALA A 127 -13.78 -12.31 16.46
CA ALA A 127 -14.43 -13.10 17.52
C ALA A 127 -14.03 -12.61 18.92
N CYS A 128 -12.75 -12.34 19.17
CA CYS A 128 -12.30 -11.75 20.44
C CYS A 128 -12.94 -10.39 20.70
N PHE A 129 -13.01 -9.52 19.69
CA PHE A 129 -13.63 -8.21 19.82
C PHE A 129 -15.12 -8.31 20.16
N VAL A 130 -15.88 -9.14 19.45
CA VAL A 130 -17.30 -9.37 19.73
C VAL A 130 -17.50 -9.93 21.13
N ALA A 131 -16.67 -10.89 21.55
CA ALA A 131 -16.74 -11.45 22.90
C ALA A 131 -16.50 -10.37 23.98
N ILE A 132 -15.50 -9.50 23.80
CA ILE A 132 -15.23 -8.37 24.71
C ILE A 132 -16.46 -7.47 24.82
N VAL A 133 -17.06 -7.08 23.70
CA VAL A 133 -18.25 -6.21 23.68
C VAL A 133 -19.42 -6.86 24.44
N LEU A 134 -19.71 -8.14 24.17
CA LEU A 134 -20.79 -8.88 24.83
C LEU A 134 -20.54 -9.06 26.33
N LEU A 135 -19.30 -9.34 26.74
CA LEU A 135 -18.92 -9.44 28.16
C LEU A 135 -19.07 -8.11 28.89
N LEU A 136 -18.70 -7.00 28.24
CA LEU A 136 -18.84 -5.66 28.80
C LEU A 136 -20.31 -5.22 28.89
N GLU A 137 -21.14 -5.60 27.93
CA GLU A 137 -22.59 -5.34 27.94
C GLU A 137 -23.31 -6.18 29.01
N ALA A 138 -22.89 -7.44 29.18
CA ALA A 138 -23.44 -8.34 30.20
C ALA A 138 -23.00 -7.98 31.62
N SER A 139 -21.83 -7.35 31.79
CA SER A 139 -21.41 -6.79 33.07
C SER A 139 -22.17 -5.49 33.32
N ASP A 140 -23.22 -5.59 34.14
CA ASP A 140 -24.07 -4.47 34.55
C ASP A 140 -23.21 -3.26 34.98
N LEU A 141 -23.41 -2.10 34.35
CA LEU A 141 -22.65 -0.83 34.50
C LEU A 141 -22.58 -0.29 35.95
N ARG A 142 -23.22 -0.97 36.90
CA ARG A 142 -23.28 -0.61 38.33
C ARG A 142 -22.07 -1.09 39.14
N ASN A 143 -21.32 -2.08 38.66
CA ASN A 143 -20.08 -2.56 39.30
C ASN A 143 -18.85 -2.09 38.49
N LEU A 144 -18.54 -0.80 38.57
CA LEU A 144 -17.38 -0.18 37.90
C LEU A 144 -16.02 -0.65 38.43
N ASP A 145 -15.99 -1.39 39.54
CA ASP A 145 -14.75 -1.72 40.25
C ASP A 145 -14.06 -3.01 39.76
N ALA A 146 -14.67 -3.78 38.85
CA ALA A 146 -14.05 -5.00 38.34
C ALA A 146 -14.32 -5.24 36.85
N THR A 147 -13.28 -5.10 36.02
CA THR A 147 -13.28 -5.65 34.66
C THR A 147 -13.53 -7.16 34.73
N PRO A 148 -14.40 -7.74 33.88
CA PRO A 148 -14.61 -9.19 33.87
C PRO A 148 -13.28 -9.91 33.66
N ALA A 149 -13.04 -10.99 34.41
CA ALA A 149 -11.73 -11.65 34.49
C ALA A 149 -11.15 -12.10 33.12
N TRP A 150 -12.02 -12.35 32.15
CA TRP A 150 -11.67 -12.85 30.82
C TRP A 150 -11.39 -11.73 29.80
N VAL A 151 -11.78 -10.48 30.08
CA VAL A 151 -11.57 -9.34 29.17
C VAL A 151 -10.09 -9.08 28.89
N PRO A 152 -9.17 -9.11 29.89
CA PRO A 152 -7.74 -8.97 29.62
C PRO A 152 -7.19 -10.08 28.71
N GLU A 153 -7.60 -11.33 28.93
CA GLU A 153 -7.17 -12.48 28.13
C GLU A 153 -7.66 -12.38 26.68
N LEU A 154 -8.92 -11.99 26.49
CA LEU A 154 -9.49 -11.74 25.16
C LEU A 154 -8.83 -10.54 24.46
N ALA A 155 -8.46 -9.50 25.21
CA ALA A 155 -7.75 -8.35 24.66
C ALA A 155 -6.33 -8.75 24.19
N VAL A 156 -5.63 -9.59 24.95
CA VAL A 156 -4.35 -10.17 24.53
C VAL A 156 -4.54 -11.03 23.28
N GLY A 157 -5.55 -11.91 23.26
CA GLY A 157 -5.90 -12.73 22.10
C GLY A 157 -6.19 -11.91 20.84
N LEU A 158 -6.97 -10.83 20.97
CA LEU A 158 -7.26 -9.87 19.91
C LEU A 158 -5.98 -9.25 19.33
N VAL A 159 -5.10 -8.73 20.19
CA VAL A 159 -3.84 -8.12 19.77
C VAL A 159 -2.94 -9.15 19.07
N CYS A 160 -2.80 -10.35 19.63
CA CYS A 160 -2.01 -11.43 19.04
C CYS A 160 -2.53 -11.83 17.66
N CYS A 161 -3.85 -11.96 17.49
CA CYS A 161 -4.47 -12.27 16.19
C CYS A 161 -4.21 -11.16 15.15
N LEU A 162 -4.38 -9.89 15.54
CA LEU A 162 -4.13 -8.75 14.64
C LEU A 162 -2.66 -8.65 14.22
N VAL A 163 -1.73 -8.82 15.16
CA VAL A 163 -0.29 -8.83 14.88
C VAL A 163 0.07 -10.01 13.99
N GLY A 164 -0.44 -11.21 14.28
CA GLY A 164 -0.24 -12.40 13.47
C GLY A 164 -0.74 -12.22 12.04
N ALA A 165 -1.97 -11.73 11.87
CA ALA A 165 -2.55 -11.43 10.56
C ALA A 165 -1.70 -10.41 9.79
N ALA A 166 -1.19 -9.38 10.47
CA ALA A 166 -0.30 -8.40 9.86
C ALA A 166 1.03 -9.02 9.40
N VAL A 167 1.69 -9.81 10.25
CA VAL A 167 2.96 -10.46 9.89
C VAL A 167 2.77 -11.40 8.69
N ILE A 168 1.75 -12.26 8.74
CA ILE A 168 1.47 -13.22 7.67
C ILE A 168 1.07 -12.51 6.38
N GLY A 169 0.20 -11.50 6.46
CA GLY A 169 -0.18 -10.68 5.31
C GLY A 169 1.01 -9.95 4.70
N ALA A 170 1.97 -9.48 5.50
CA ALA A 170 3.19 -8.84 5.01
C ALA A 170 4.13 -9.84 4.32
N VAL A 171 4.33 -11.03 4.91
CA VAL A 171 5.13 -12.11 4.32
C VAL A 171 4.52 -12.59 3.00
N ALA A 172 3.20 -12.80 2.96
CA ALA A 172 2.48 -13.20 1.76
C ALA A 172 2.65 -12.21 0.61
N THR A 173 2.58 -10.91 0.91
CA THR A 173 2.77 -9.83 -0.07
C THR A 173 4.22 -9.78 -0.56
N ARG A 174 5.21 -9.85 0.35
CA ARG A 174 6.62 -9.87 -0.04
C ARG A 174 6.99 -11.07 -0.92
N ARG A 175 6.45 -12.26 -0.63
CA ARG A 175 6.69 -13.46 -1.45
C ARG A 175 6.08 -13.33 -2.84
N ARG A 176 4.84 -12.82 -2.93
CA ARG A 176 4.18 -12.54 -4.20
C ARG A 176 5.00 -11.53 -5.03
N ASP A 177 5.40 -10.43 -4.42
CA ASP A 177 6.18 -9.38 -5.08
C ASP A 177 7.50 -9.90 -5.61
N SER A 178 8.23 -10.65 -4.79
CA SER A 178 9.51 -11.27 -5.19
C SER A 178 9.33 -12.22 -6.37
N ALA A 179 8.29 -13.05 -6.36
CA ALA A 179 7.98 -13.97 -7.45
C ALA A 179 7.66 -13.22 -8.76
N MET A 180 6.84 -12.17 -8.69
CA MET A 180 6.48 -11.38 -9.87
C MET A 180 7.64 -10.55 -10.41
N LEU A 181 8.49 -10.00 -9.53
CA LEU A 181 9.73 -9.36 -9.93
C LEU A 181 10.70 -10.36 -10.57
N SER A 182 10.78 -11.57 -10.05
CA SER A 182 11.64 -12.61 -10.64
C SER A 182 11.16 -13.04 -12.02
N TRP A 183 9.84 -13.09 -12.22
CA TRP A 183 9.22 -13.30 -13.53
C TRP A 183 9.57 -12.16 -14.50
N ALA A 184 9.50 -10.90 -14.05
CA ALA A 184 9.83 -9.76 -14.90
C ALA A 184 11.31 -9.75 -15.27
N VAL A 185 12.19 -10.01 -14.30
CA VAL A 185 13.64 -10.09 -14.50
C VAL A 185 14.05 -11.22 -15.45
N SER A 186 13.25 -12.28 -15.57
CA SER A 186 13.56 -13.38 -16.49
C SER A 186 13.28 -13.07 -17.97
N ARG A 187 12.64 -11.94 -18.28
CA ARG A 187 12.28 -11.56 -19.64
C ARG A 187 12.93 -10.23 -20.04
N PRO A 188 13.73 -10.19 -21.11
CA PRO A 188 14.27 -8.95 -21.65
C PRO A 188 13.15 -7.96 -22.02
N GLY A 189 13.31 -6.68 -21.68
CA GLY A 189 12.32 -5.66 -22.05
C GLY A 189 11.13 -5.54 -21.09
N GLN A 190 11.01 -6.42 -20.09
CA GLN A 190 9.81 -6.44 -19.24
C GLN A 190 9.82 -5.34 -18.17
N LEU A 191 10.99 -5.01 -17.61
CA LEU A 191 11.08 -3.96 -16.59
C LEU A 191 10.84 -2.56 -17.18
N GLY A 192 11.16 -2.37 -18.46
CA GLY A 192 10.82 -1.20 -19.27
C GLY A 192 9.32 -1.06 -19.46
N ARG A 193 8.68 -2.14 -19.92
CA ARG A 193 7.23 -2.17 -20.23
C ARG A 193 6.32 -2.13 -19.00
N GLY A 194 6.83 -2.56 -17.86
CA GLY A 194 6.05 -2.79 -16.65
C GLY A 194 5.50 -4.21 -16.60
N ILE A 195 4.73 -4.52 -15.55
CA ILE A 195 4.18 -5.87 -15.34
C ILE A 195 2.67 -5.80 -15.56
N PRO A 196 2.10 -6.53 -16.54
CA PRO A 196 0.66 -6.54 -16.78
C PRO A 196 -0.03 -7.30 -15.64
N LEU A 197 -0.46 -6.55 -14.63
CA LEU A 197 -1.04 -7.06 -13.41
C LEU A 197 -2.52 -6.75 -13.36
N ARG A 198 -3.36 -7.75 -13.07
CA ARG A 198 -4.79 -7.52 -12.81
C ARG A 198 -5.01 -6.72 -11.53
N ARG A 199 -4.08 -6.82 -10.57
CA ARG A 199 -4.05 -6.04 -9.33
C ARG A 199 -2.62 -5.61 -9.04
N SER A 200 -2.44 -4.37 -8.59
CA SER A 200 -1.12 -3.86 -8.22
C SER A 200 -0.40 -4.85 -7.29
N LEU A 201 0.90 -5.06 -7.53
CA LEU A 201 1.74 -5.94 -6.70
C LEU A 201 1.62 -5.59 -5.22
N GLN A 202 1.40 -4.31 -4.96
CA GLN A 202 1.38 -3.73 -3.62
C GLN A 202 -0.03 -3.46 -3.08
N ALA A 203 -1.07 -4.10 -3.63
CA ALA A 203 -2.37 -4.13 -2.96
C ALA A 203 -2.15 -4.72 -1.55
N GLN A 204 -2.16 -3.84 -0.53
CA GLN A 204 -1.85 -4.23 0.84
C GLN A 204 -2.81 -5.33 1.27
N SER A 205 -2.25 -6.34 1.89
CA SER A 205 -3.00 -7.36 2.62
C SER A 205 -3.87 -6.70 3.70
N VAL A 206 -5.04 -7.31 3.95
CA VAL A 206 -6.05 -6.74 4.85
C VAL A 206 -5.48 -6.63 6.27
N GLY A 207 -4.70 -7.62 6.73
CA GLY A 207 -4.05 -7.62 8.05
C GLY A 207 -3.16 -6.39 8.30
N PRO A 208 -2.11 -6.16 7.49
CA PRO A 208 -1.29 -4.95 7.57
C PRO A 208 -2.06 -3.66 7.38
N ALA A 209 -3.08 -3.65 6.50
CA ALA A 209 -3.90 -2.47 6.29
C ALA A 209 -4.71 -2.11 7.54
N VAL A 210 -5.32 -3.10 8.19
CA VAL A 210 -6.08 -2.97 9.44
C VAL A 210 -5.17 -2.52 10.59
N LEU A 211 -4.06 -3.23 10.84
CA LEU A 211 -3.12 -2.86 11.91
C LEU A 211 -2.51 -1.47 11.67
N GLY A 212 -2.17 -1.18 10.43
CA GLY A 212 -1.62 0.12 10.08
C GLY A 212 -2.63 1.25 10.22
N SER A 213 -3.94 1.02 10.02
CA SER A 213 -4.96 2.08 9.98
C SER A 213 -5.57 2.31 11.35
N LEU A 214 -5.87 1.23 12.07
CA LEU A 214 -6.43 1.29 13.42
C LEU A 214 -5.35 1.46 14.48
N GLY A 215 -4.15 0.91 14.31
CA GLY A 215 -3.10 0.93 15.34
C GLY A 215 -2.67 2.35 15.77
N PRO A 216 -2.20 3.21 14.84
CA PRO A 216 -1.80 4.57 15.19
C PRO A 216 -2.97 5.41 15.73
N ALA A 217 -4.16 5.28 15.13
CA ALA A 217 -5.35 6.02 15.55
C ALA A 217 -5.81 5.60 16.96
N ALA A 218 -5.83 4.30 17.25
CA ALA A 218 -6.15 3.75 18.56
C ALA A 218 -5.10 4.16 19.60
N LEU A 219 -3.80 4.08 19.28
CA LEU A 219 -2.74 4.54 20.19
C LEU A 219 -2.82 6.02 20.51
N ILE A 220 -3.17 6.86 19.52
CA ILE A 220 -3.41 8.28 19.74
C ILE A 220 -4.62 8.48 20.65
N GLY A 221 -5.75 7.82 20.35
CA GLY A 221 -6.98 7.93 21.14
C GLY A 221 -6.80 7.46 22.58
N VAL A 222 -6.26 6.26 22.77
CA VAL A 222 -5.92 5.69 24.08
C VAL A 222 -4.90 6.57 24.80
N GLY A 223 -3.86 7.04 24.10
CA GLY A 223 -2.85 7.92 24.69
C GLY A 223 -3.44 9.21 25.25
N VAL A 224 -4.33 9.87 24.50
CA VAL A 224 -5.04 11.07 24.96
C VAL A 224 -5.94 10.76 26.16
N LEU A 225 -6.74 9.69 26.10
CA LEU A 225 -7.65 9.33 27.18
C LEU A 225 -6.91 9.00 28.48
N THR A 226 -5.85 8.17 28.40
CA THR A 226 -5.05 7.79 29.57
C THR A 226 -4.29 8.99 30.14
N MET A 227 -3.83 9.91 29.29
CA MET A 227 -3.20 11.16 29.72
C MET A 227 -4.18 12.03 30.51
N VAL A 228 -5.38 12.28 29.97
CA VAL A 228 -6.42 13.09 30.64
C VAL A 228 -6.86 12.44 31.96
N ALA A 229 -7.12 11.13 31.95
CA ALA A 229 -7.52 10.40 33.14
C ALA A 229 -6.42 10.39 34.22
N GLY A 230 -5.16 10.15 33.85
CA GLY A 230 -4.03 10.18 34.78
C GLY A 230 -3.81 11.56 35.40
N ALA A 231 -3.89 12.63 34.60
CA ALA A 231 -3.81 14.00 35.09
C ALA A 231 -4.95 14.33 36.06
N ALA A 232 -6.18 13.92 35.74
CA ALA A 232 -7.34 14.13 36.60
C ALA A 232 -7.18 13.38 37.94
N LEU A 233 -6.75 12.12 37.93
CA LEU A 233 -6.51 11.33 39.15
C LEU A 233 -5.43 11.96 40.03
N ALA A 234 -4.32 12.38 39.44
CA ALA A 234 -3.25 13.05 40.18
C ALA A 234 -3.72 14.37 40.81
N LEU A 235 -4.50 15.17 40.07
CA LEU A 235 -5.01 16.45 40.55
C LEU A 235 -6.07 16.28 41.65
N ILE A 236 -6.99 15.32 41.49
CA ILE A 236 -8.00 14.95 42.49
C ILE A 236 -7.31 14.49 43.78
N SER A 237 -6.32 13.59 43.69
CA SER A 237 -5.55 13.08 44.83
C SER A 237 -4.84 14.22 45.59
N LEU A 238 -4.23 15.16 44.86
CA LEU A 238 -3.57 16.33 45.45
C LEU A 238 -4.54 17.32 46.10
N MET A 239 -5.74 17.51 45.53
CA MET A 239 -6.73 18.47 46.03
C MET A 239 -7.55 17.93 47.21
N LEU A 240 -7.97 16.67 47.17
CA LEU A 240 -8.84 16.07 48.18
C LEU A 240 -8.08 15.45 49.35
N ARG A 241 -6.74 15.28 49.23
CA ARG A 241 -5.87 14.75 50.28
C ARG A 241 -6.45 13.46 50.91
N THR A 242 -6.98 12.60 50.04
CA THR A 242 -7.66 11.35 50.38
C THR A 242 -6.69 10.30 50.92
N ASP A 243 -7.16 9.40 51.79
CA ASP A 243 -6.37 8.28 52.33
C ASP A 243 -5.93 7.27 51.24
N GLN A 244 -6.59 7.24 50.09
CA GLN A 244 -6.14 6.52 48.90
C GLN A 244 -5.19 7.40 48.09
N ASP A 245 -3.88 7.15 48.19
CA ASP A 245 -2.86 7.84 47.40
C ASP A 245 -2.91 7.38 45.93
N LEU A 246 -3.74 8.05 45.14
CA LEU A 246 -3.86 7.83 43.70
C LEU A 246 -2.87 8.67 42.88
N THR A 247 -1.95 9.37 43.55
CA THR A 247 -1.01 10.28 42.91
C THR A 247 -0.02 9.52 42.03
N VAL A 248 0.59 8.46 42.57
CA VAL A 248 1.52 7.59 41.84
C VAL A 248 0.86 6.90 40.63
N PRO A 249 -0.28 6.19 40.76
CA PRO A 249 -0.92 5.58 39.59
C PRO A 249 -1.43 6.62 38.59
N GLY A 250 -1.88 7.81 39.04
CA GLY A 250 -2.25 8.93 38.17
C GLY A 250 -1.08 9.43 37.33
N ILE A 251 0.10 9.63 37.94
CA ILE A 251 1.33 10.02 37.22
C ILE A 251 1.77 8.93 36.25
N ILE A 252 1.74 7.66 36.65
CA ILE A 252 2.09 6.53 35.77
C ILE A 252 1.16 6.49 34.55
N ALA A 253 -0.15 6.61 34.76
CA ALA A 253 -1.14 6.65 33.69
C ALA A 253 -0.90 7.84 32.76
N PHE A 254 -0.63 9.03 33.31
CA PHE A 254 -0.32 10.22 32.53
C PHE A 254 0.89 10.01 31.62
N VAL A 255 2.01 9.56 32.19
CA VAL A 255 3.27 9.30 31.45
C VAL A 255 3.07 8.21 30.39
N ALA A 256 2.37 7.12 30.73
CA ALA A 256 2.04 6.06 29.78
C ALA A 256 1.18 6.60 28.61
N GLY A 257 0.23 7.48 28.89
CA GLY A 257 -0.59 8.15 27.87
C GLY A 257 0.23 9.02 26.92
N VAL A 258 1.16 9.82 27.45
CA VAL A 258 2.09 10.64 26.64
C VAL A 258 2.97 9.77 25.74
N ILE A 259 3.52 8.67 26.27
CA ILE A 259 4.33 7.72 25.50
C ILE A 259 3.49 7.09 24.37
N ALA A 260 2.29 6.59 24.69
CA ALA A 260 1.39 5.97 23.72
C ALA A 260 1.01 6.95 22.60
N PHE A 261 0.71 8.21 22.94
CA PHE A 261 0.43 9.27 21.99
C PHE A 261 1.64 9.55 21.08
N GLY A 262 2.83 9.74 21.65
CA GLY A 262 4.06 9.98 20.90
C GLY A 262 4.42 8.85 19.94
N VAL A 263 4.28 7.60 20.40
CA VAL A 263 4.46 6.41 19.55
C VAL A 263 3.41 6.36 18.44
N GLY A 264 2.14 6.65 18.75
CA GLY A 264 1.07 6.70 17.76
C GLY A 264 1.34 7.72 16.65
N VAL A 265 1.77 8.94 16.99
CA VAL A 265 2.16 9.98 16.03
C VAL A 265 3.36 9.55 15.18
N LEU A 266 4.40 8.96 15.80
CA LEU A 266 5.56 8.47 15.07
C LEU A 266 5.20 7.36 14.08
N LEU A 267 4.34 6.42 14.48
CA LEU A 267 3.86 5.35 13.61
C LEU A 267 3.01 5.89 12.45
N PHE A 268 2.17 6.90 12.71
CA PHE A 268 1.40 7.59 11.68
C PHE A 268 2.32 8.29 10.66
N TYR A 269 3.34 9.02 11.14
CA TYR A 269 4.31 9.67 10.26
C TYR A 269 5.10 8.65 9.41
N ARG A 270 5.57 7.56 10.04
CA ARG A 270 6.24 6.46 9.33
C ARG A 270 5.33 5.82 8.29
N ARG A 271 4.04 5.60 8.61
CA ARG A 271 3.05 5.11 7.66
C ARG A 271 2.90 6.05 6.47
N SER A 272 2.80 7.37 6.71
CA SER A 272 2.68 8.35 5.62
C SER A 272 3.88 8.27 4.67
N ARG A 273 5.09 8.13 5.21
CA ARG A 273 6.30 7.92 4.39
C ARG A 273 6.30 6.59 3.65
N GLN A 274 5.89 5.51 4.31
CA GLN A 274 5.78 4.19 3.68
C GLN A 274 4.78 4.17 2.52
N LEU A 275 3.62 4.82 2.69
CA LEU A 275 2.60 4.92 1.64
C LEU A 275 3.14 5.68 0.42
N GLU A 276 3.91 6.74 0.63
CA GLU A 276 4.56 7.46 -0.47
C GLU A 276 5.52 6.56 -1.25
N THR A 277 6.36 5.79 -0.55
CA THR A 277 7.27 4.83 -1.19
C THR A 277 6.50 3.74 -1.96
N ILE A 278 5.40 3.23 -1.40
CA ILE A 278 4.54 2.22 -2.03
C ILE A 278 3.90 2.76 -3.32
N ILE A 279 3.38 3.99 -3.28
CA ILE A 279 2.79 4.64 -4.45
C ILE A 279 3.85 4.81 -5.55
N ARG A 280 5.03 5.33 -5.21
CA ARG A 280 6.14 5.50 -6.16
C ARG A 280 6.54 4.17 -6.81
N ARG A 281 6.64 3.10 -6.02
CA ARG A 281 6.96 1.76 -6.55
C ARG A 281 5.88 1.19 -7.44
N THR A 282 4.61 1.42 -7.10
CA THR A 282 3.50 0.91 -7.92
C THR A 282 3.51 1.58 -9.29
N GLN A 283 3.80 2.87 -9.33
CA GLN A 283 3.90 3.64 -10.58
C GLN A 283 5.10 3.22 -11.43
N SER A 284 6.24 2.93 -10.81
CA SER A 284 7.41 2.47 -11.54
C SER A 284 7.23 1.08 -12.18
N LEU A 285 6.17 0.34 -11.85
CA LEU A 285 5.85 -0.98 -12.43
C LEU A 285 4.62 -0.96 -13.32
N GLN A 286 4.03 0.23 -13.52
CA GLN A 286 2.83 0.38 -14.30
C GLN A 286 3.05 -0.20 -15.69
N TRP A 287 2.11 -1.05 -16.11
CA TRP A 287 2.05 -1.59 -17.46
C TRP A 287 1.67 -0.49 -18.44
N PHE A 288 2.42 -0.37 -19.53
CA PHE A 288 2.21 0.65 -20.57
C PHE A 288 1.66 0.08 -21.89
N GLY A 289 1.42 -1.22 -21.97
CA GLY A 289 0.73 -1.81 -23.12
C GLY A 289 -0.79 -1.77 -22.98
N PRO A 290 -1.54 -2.04 -24.06
CA PRO A 290 -2.97 -2.27 -23.96
C PRO A 290 -3.21 -3.41 -22.97
N LEU A 291 -4.08 -3.17 -21.99
CA LEU A 291 -4.70 -4.27 -21.28
C LEU A 291 -5.58 -4.94 -22.32
N LEU A 292 -5.45 -6.26 -22.50
CA LEU A 292 -6.47 -7.01 -23.22
C LEU A 292 -7.79 -6.66 -22.52
N GLU A 293 -8.61 -5.82 -23.15
CA GLU A 293 -10.01 -5.67 -22.77
C GLU A 293 -10.54 -7.09 -22.71
N ASP A 294 -11.22 -7.41 -21.61
CA ASP A 294 -11.75 -8.73 -21.35
C ASP A 294 -12.31 -9.31 -22.65
N GLY A 295 -11.71 -10.41 -23.12
CA GLY A 295 -12.28 -11.29 -24.15
C GLY A 295 -13.53 -12.00 -23.61
N PHE A 296 -14.49 -11.19 -23.16
CA PHE A 296 -15.87 -11.47 -22.83
C PHE A 296 -16.73 -10.46 -23.60
N THR A 297 -16.45 -10.31 -24.90
CA THR A 297 -17.56 -10.13 -25.83
C THR A 297 -18.30 -11.45 -25.89
N GLU A 298 -19.61 -11.37 -25.70
CA GLU A 298 -20.59 -12.46 -25.70
C GLU A 298 -20.37 -13.43 -26.87
N ASP A 299 -20.78 -14.67 -26.65
CA ASP A 299 -20.97 -15.71 -27.67
C ASP A 299 -21.30 -15.11 -29.04
N GLU A 300 -20.35 -15.15 -29.98
CA GLU A 300 -20.66 -15.18 -31.40
C GLU A 300 -20.45 -16.63 -31.87
N PRO A 301 -21.50 -17.47 -31.85
CA PRO A 301 -21.49 -18.70 -32.59
C PRO A 301 -22.04 -18.40 -33.99
N THR A 302 -21.12 -18.35 -34.94
CA THR A 302 -21.21 -18.99 -36.27
C THR A 302 -22.44 -18.68 -37.13
N ASP A 303 -22.24 -17.86 -38.16
CA ASP A 303 -22.63 -18.27 -39.51
C ASP A 303 -21.34 -18.69 -40.24
N PRO A 304 -21.29 -19.89 -40.85
CA PRO A 304 -21.95 -20.05 -42.14
C PRO A 304 -22.52 -21.46 -42.39
N VAL A 305 -23.75 -21.54 -42.91
CA VAL A 305 -24.18 -22.70 -43.69
C VAL A 305 -24.69 -22.22 -45.04
N ASP A 306 -23.84 -22.33 -46.05
CA ASP A 306 -24.27 -22.48 -47.43
C ASP A 306 -25.23 -23.67 -47.51
N ASP A 307 -26.47 -23.42 -47.93
CA ASP A 307 -27.43 -24.45 -48.34
C ASP A 307 -27.37 -24.62 -49.86
N PRO A 308 -26.74 -25.67 -50.40
CA PRO A 308 -26.76 -25.96 -51.83
C PRO A 308 -27.91 -26.92 -52.12
N GLY A 309 -29.17 -26.45 -52.10
CA GLY A 309 -30.24 -27.33 -52.53
C GLY A 309 -31.66 -26.91 -52.20
N SER A 310 -32.22 -25.97 -52.96
CA SER A 310 -33.67 -25.93 -53.17
C SER A 310 -34.01 -25.51 -54.61
N PRO A 311 -34.77 -26.32 -55.38
CA PRO A 311 -35.07 -26.03 -56.77
C PRO A 311 -36.17 -24.96 -56.91
N PRO A 312 -36.30 -24.33 -58.10
CA PRO A 312 -37.30 -23.30 -58.32
C PRO A 312 -38.70 -23.92 -58.35
N ARG A 313 -39.61 -23.41 -57.50
CA ARG A 313 -41.05 -23.63 -57.70
C ARG A 313 -41.60 -22.52 -58.58
N ALA A 314 -41.99 -22.91 -59.79
CA ALA A 314 -42.88 -22.15 -60.66
C ALA A 314 -44.29 -22.05 -60.06
N GLY A 315 -44.95 -20.92 -60.32
CA GLY A 315 -46.33 -20.63 -59.93
C GLY A 315 -46.57 -19.13 -59.82
#